data_AF-A0A7S3XLY8-F1
#
_entry.id   AF-A0A7S3XLY8-F1
#
_cell.length_a   1.000
_cell.length_b   1.000
_cell.length_c   1.000
_cell.angle_alpha   90.00
_cell.angle_beta   90.00
_cell.angle_gamma   90.00
#
_symmetry.space_group_name_H-M   'P 1'
#
loop_
_entity.id
_entity.type
_entity.pdbx_description
1 polymer ?
#
loop_
_entity_poly.entity_id
_entity_poly.type
_entity_poly.pdbx_seq_one_letter_code
_entity_poly.pdbx_strand_id
1 'polypeptide(L)'
;MLQALAKELDGLNTTIANKEKHVVEEAAIIQSKEEDIKALEDKGKLETEKIASLMAEENTKLQDIISELQELEVQQNSQNVELTRLQLKRDVQRSELRQCQNEKDNIEKKYTQGKKLIEDRTNDIENISKQIGEATVMFEQFSELTERFGAKGIQNYIFTGVLQHLEVLANEYLDVLSDGDLQLSLSLDGDRVEKRALVRVSGLLAKEPKPVKKGSGKIEFKSDVTGGYHERSLSQLSGGQWQRASLALEFGYTELCRQRGLFESNLLICDEVFTHLDAAGRERA
;
A
#
# COMPACT_ATOMS: atom_id res chain seq x y z
N MET A 1 22.20 -18.95 173.16
CA MET A 1 22.28 -19.70 171.87
C MET A 1 20.96 -19.67 171.08
N LEU A 2 19.78 -19.68 171.72
CA LEU A 2 18.48 -19.59 171.03
C LEU A 2 18.09 -18.19 170.47
N GLN A 3 18.81 -17.11 170.82
CA GLN A 3 18.56 -15.75 170.29
C GLN A 3 19.40 -15.39 169.06
N ALA A 4 20.38 -16.22 168.66
CA ALA A 4 21.21 -15.96 167.48
C ALA A 4 20.59 -16.50 166.17
N LEU A 5 19.84 -17.62 166.24
CA LEU A 5 19.18 -18.25 165.09
C LEU A 5 17.93 -17.50 164.58
N ALA A 6 17.28 -16.70 165.43
CA ALA A 6 16.13 -15.89 165.01
C ALA A 6 16.54 -14.67 164.15
N LYS A 7 17.79 -14.22 164.24
CA LYS A 7 18.29 -13.06 163.49
C LYS A 7 18.84 -13.43 162.10
N GLU A 8 19.25 -14.68 161.89
CA GLU A 8 19.66 -15.19 160.58
C GLU A 8 18.47 -15.58 159.69
N LEU A 9 17.35 -16.04 160.26
CA LEU A 9 16.15 -16.37 159.48
C LEU A 9 15.46 -15.11 158.90
N ASP A 10 15.51 -13.98 159.62
CA ASP A 10 14.92 -12.71 159.17
C ASP A 10 15.77 -12.04 158.07
N GLY A 11 17.09 -12.28 158.08
CA GLY A 11 18.02 -11.88 157.01
C GLY A 11 17.88 -12.71 155.73
N LEU A 12 17.56 -14.01 155.86
CA LEU A 12 17.30 -14.89 154.71
C LEU A 12 15.95 -14.60 154.05
N ASN A 13 14.89 -14.29 154.82
CA ASN A 13 13.60 -13.89 154.26
C ASN A 13 13.65 -12.52 153.55
N THR A 14 14.47 -11.58 154.02
CA THR A 14 14.69 -10.30 153.30
C THR A 14 15.57 -10.46 152.06
N THR A 15 16.51 -11.41 152.04
CA THR A 15 17.35 -11.69 150.86
C THR A 15 16.59 -12.48 149.79
N ILE A 16 15.69 -13.39 150.19
CA ILE A 16 14.79 -14.11 149.27
C ILE A 16 13.74 -13.14 148.69
N ALA A 17 13.12 -12.29 149.52
CA ALA A 17 12.17 -11.28 149.04
C ALA A 17 12.83 -10.25 148.08
N ASN A 18 14.09 -9.86 148.32
CA ASN A 18 14.81 -8.96 147.40
C ASN A 18 15.27 -9.66 146.12
N LYS A 19 15.61 -10.96 146.15
CA LYS A 19 15.90 -11.73 144.93
C LYS A 19 14.64 -12.02 144.13
N GLU A 20 13.50 -12.29 144.77
CA GLU A 20 12.21 -12.39 144.09
C GLU A 20 11.82 -11.04 143.48
N LYS A 21 12.06 -9.92 144.15
CA LYS A 21 11.84 -8.59 143.59
C LYS A 21 12.75 -8.29 142.40
N HIS A 22 14.03 -8.68 142.46
CA HIS A 22 15.00 -8.49 141.38
C HIS A 22 14.76 -9.43 140.19
N VAL A 23 14.26 -10.65 140.43
CA VAL A 23 13.82 -11.60 139.39
C VAL A 23 12.50 -11.14 138.76
N VAL A 24 11.60 -10.51 139.53
CA VAL A 24 10.39 -9.88 138.99
C VAL A 24 10.72 -8.61 138.21
N GLU A 25 11.70 -7.80 138.64
CA GLU A 25 12.18 -6.63 137.88
C GLU A 25 12.96 -7.02 136.62
N GLU A 26 13.84 -8.03 136.67
CA GLU A 26 14.52 -8.54 135.47
C GLU A 26 13.55 -9.26 134.54
N ALA A 27 12.57 -10.00 135.05
CA ALA A 27 11.50 -10.56 134.23
C ALA A 27 10.64 -9.47 133.59
N ALA A 28 10.36 -8.37 134.29
CA ALA A 28 9.64 -7.22 133.73
C ALA A 28 10.47 -6.47 132.67
N ILE A 29 11.79 -6.36 132.85
CA ILE A 29 12.71 -5.77 131.86
C ILE A 29 12.85 -6.69 130.65
N ILE A 30 12.92 -8.01 130.85
CA ILE A 30 12.94 -8.99 129.76
C ILE A 30 11.62 -8.96 129.01
N GLN A 31 10.48 -8.91 129.71
CA GLN A 31 9.15 -8.79 129.11
C GLN A 31 9.00 -7.48 128.32
N SER A 32 9.51 -6.36 128.86
CA SER A 32 9.54 -5.07 128.15
C SER A 32 10.47 -5.08 126.93
N LYS A 33 11.64 -5.72 127.02
CA LYS A 33 12.56 -5.85 125.88
C LYS A 33 12.06 -6.86 124.85
N GLU A 34 11.35 -7.89 125.26
CA GLU A 34 10.62 -8.80 124.36
C GLU A 34 9.50 -8.06 123.66
N GLU A 35 8.79 -7.15 124.34
CA GLU A 35 7.81 -6.25 123.71
C GLU A 35 8.46 -5.28 122.72
N ASP A 36 9.63 -4.70 123.04
CA ASP A 36 10.37 -3.80 122.13
C ASP A 36 10.96 -4.56 120.93
N ILE A 37 11.49 -5.77 121.14
CA ILE A 37 11.98 -6.65 120.06
C ILE A 37 10.81 -7.05 119.17
N LYS A 38 9.67 -7.40 119.75
CA LYS A 38 8.45 -7.72 119.00
C LYS A 38 7.92 -6.52 118.24
N ALA A 39 7.96 -5.33 118.81
CA ALA A 39 7.60 -4.08 118.14
C ALA A 39 8.56 -3.73 116.99
N LEU A 40 9.86 -3.99 117.14
CA LEU A 40 10.87 -3.82 116.08
C LEU A 40 10.75 -4.89 114.99
N GLU A 41 10.44 -6.13 115.33
CA GLU A 41 10.14 -7.20 114.38
C GLU A 41 8.87 -6.89 113.59
N ASP A 42 7.82 -6.39 114.25
CA ASP A 42 6.58 -5.98 113.61
C ASP A 42 6.79 -4.74 112.72
N LYS A 43 7.64 -3.79 113.14
CA LYS A 43 8.04 -2.65 112.30
C LYS A 43 8.89 -3.08 111.11
N GLY A 44 9.83 -4.00 111.30
CA GLY A 44 10.65 -4.58 110.24
C GLY A 44 9.79 -5.34 109.22
N LYS A 45 8.82 -6.12 109.70
CA LYS A 45 7.79 -6.75 108.85
C LYS A 45 7.00 -5.72 108.07
N LEU A 46 6.51 -4.67 108.73
CA LEU A 46 5.77 -3.58 108.09
C LEU A 46 6.59 -2.87 107.00
N GLU A 47 7.87 -2.59 107.26
CA GLU A 47 8.77 -1.98 106.27
C GLU A 47 9.08 -2.94 105.12
N THR A 48 9.27 -4.25 105.39
CA THR A 48 9.44 -5.25 104.32
C THR A 48 8.18 -5.44 103.48
N GLU A 49 6.98 -5.39 104.08
CA GLU A 49 5.70 -5.40 103.35
C GLU A 49 5.54 -4.14 102.50
N LYS A 50 5.93 -2.97 103.02
CA LYS A 50 5.88 -1.71 102.29
C LYS A 50 6.85 -1.71 101.10
N ILE A 51 8.07 -2.21 101.30
CA ILE A 51 9.06 -2.37 100.23
C ILE A 51 8.56 -3.39 99.20
N ALA A 52 8.03 -4.53 99.63
CA ALA A 52 7.48 -5.54 98.73
C ALA A 52 6.28 -5.01 97.94
N SER A 53 5.40 -4.22 98.57
CA SER A 53 4.29 -3.53 97.93
C SER A 53 4.77 -2.53 96.86
N LEU A 54 5.78 -1.70 97.17
CA LEU A 54 6.34 -0.76 96.21
C LEU A 54 7.05 -1.47 95.05
N MET A 55 7.80 -2.54 95.32
CA MET A 55 8.43 -3.37 94.28
C MET A 55 7.39 -4.06 93.39
N ALA A 56 6.28 -4.51 93.97
CA ALA A 56 5.18 -5.09 93.20
C ALA A 56 4.53 -4.02 92.30
N GLU A 57 4.28 -2.82 92.82
CA GLU A 57 3.74 -1.71 92.05
C GLU A 57 4.69 -1.27 90.92
N GLU A 58 5.98 -1.16 91.19
CA GLU A 58 6.99 -0.86 90.17
C GLU A 58 7.12 -1.99 89.14
N ASN A 59 7.08 -3.25 89.56
CA ASN A 59 7.07 -4.38 88.63
C ASN A 59 5.84 -4.38 87.74
N THR A 60 4.66 -4.01 88.28
CA THR A 60 3.46 -3.86 87.45
C THR A 60 3.62 -2.74 86.43
N LYS A 61 4.15 -1.57 86.83
CA LYS A 61 4.43 -0.46 85.91
C LYS A 61 5.46 -0.83 84.84
N LEU A 62 6.51 -1.56 85.22
CA LEU A 62 7.52 -2.07 84.29
C LEU A 62 6.92 -3.06 83.29
N GLN A 63 6.04 -3.96 83.73
CA GLN A 63 5.32 -4.88 82.85
C GLN A 63 4.38 -4.15 81.87
N ASP A 64 3.69 -3.10 82.34
CA ASP A 64 2.85 -2.27 81.48
C ASP A 64 3.69 -1.56 80.40
N ILE A 65 4.84 -0.96 80.79
CA ILE A 65 5.76 -0.31 79.84
C ILE A 65 6.35 -1.32 78.85
N ILE A 66 6.72 -2.52 79.29
CA ILE A 66 7.23 -3.58 78.40
C ILE A 66 6.15 -3.97 77.40
N SER A 67 4.90 -4.11 77.83
CA SER A 67 3.77 -4.44 76.97
C SER A 67 3.53 -3.33 75.93
N GLU A 68 3.55 -2.06 76.35
CA GLU A 68 3.42 -0.91 75.45
C GLU A 68 4.57 -0.83 74.43
N LEU A 69 5.82 -1.09 74.86
CA LEU A 69 6.97 -1.15 73.95
C LEU A 69 6.85 -2.29 72.93
N GLN A 70 6.37 -3.46 73.35
CA GLN A 70 6.12 -4.59 72.45
C GLN A 70 5.02 -4.26 71.43
N GLU A 71 3.95 -3.60 71.85
CA GLU A 71 2.88 -3.14 70.94
C GLU A 71 3.41 -2.13 69.92
N LEU A 72 4.22 -1.16 70.36
CA LEU A 72 4.86 -0.19 69.47
C LEU A 72 5.83 -0.85 68.50
N GLU A 73 6.60 -1.85 68.93
CA GLU A 73 7.51 -2.61 68.07
C GLU A 73 6.73 -3.40 67.01
N VAL A 74 5.62 -4.04 67.38
CA VAL A 74 4.72 -4.73 66.44
C VAL A 74 4.12 -3.74 65.44
N GLN A 75 3.68 -2.57 65.90
CA GLN A 75 3.18 -1.52 65.02
C GLN A 75 4.25 -1.04 64.05
N GLN A 76 5.47 -0.74 64.53
CA GLN A 76 6.59 -0.31 63.70
C GLN A 76 6.95 -1.37 62.65
N ASN A 77 6.98 -2.64 63.04
CA ASN A 77 7.23 -3.75 62.12
C ASN A 77 6.14 -3.89 61.06
N SER A 78 4.86 -3.74 61.44
CA SER A 78 3.75 -3.77 60.47
C SER A 78 3.83 -2.61 59.47
N GLN A 79 4.19 -1.41 59.92
CA GLN A 79 4.39 -0.23 59.07
C GLN A 79 5.58 -0.41 58.11
N ASN A 80 6.68 -1.00 58.57
CA ASN A 80 7.84 -1.31 57.73
C ASN A 80 7.50 -2.33 56.63
N VAL A 81 6.68 -3.33 56.95
CA VAL A 81 6.17 -4.30 55.96
C VAL A 81 5.28 -3.61 54.93
N GLU A 82 4.38 -2.73 55.35
CA GLU A 82 3.52 -1.97 54.44
C GLU A 82 4.32 -1.04 53.54
N LEU A 83 5.31 -0.32 54.09
CA LEU A 83 6.20 0.55 53.32
C LEU A 83 6.98 -0.24 52.26
N THR A 84 7.51 -1.41 52.62
CA THR A 84 8.21 -2.31 51.69
C THR A 84 7.27 -2.79 50.57
N ARG A 85 6.03 -3.14 50.91
CA ARG A 85 5.00 -3.54 49.93
C ARG A 85 4.67 -2.41 48.97
N LEU A 86 4.53 -1.18 49.46
CA LEU A 86 4.26 -0.01 48.63
C LEU A 86 5.45 0.34 47.73
N GLN A 87 6.68 0.20 48.23
CA GLN A 87 7.89 0.37 47.41
C GLN A 87 7.94 -0.64 46.27
N LEU A 88 7.70 -1.93 46.55
CA LEU A 88 7.65 -2.97 45.52
C LEU A 88 6.57 -2.67 44.48
N LYS A 89 5.37 -2.27 44.91
CA LYS A 89 4.28 -1.88 44.00
C LYS A 89 4.66 -0.71 43.10
N ARG A 90 5.29 0.32 43.66
CA ARG A 90 5.78 1.48 42.91
C ARG A 90 6.85 1.09 41.88
N ASP A 91 7.74 0.17 42.23
CA ASP A 91 8.84 -0.23 41.34
C ASP A 91 8.33 -1.12 40.18
N VAL A 92 7.35 -1.99 40.44
CA VAL A 92 6.61 -2.71 39.38
C VAL A 92 5.94 -1.72 38.42
N GLN A 93 5.18 -0.76 38.93
CA GLN A 93 4.51 0.26 38.09
C GLN A 93 5.51 1.10 37.29
N ARG A 94 6.68 1.42 37.85
CA ARG A 94 7.76 2.12 37.12
C ARG A 94 8.35 1.26 36.00
N SER A 95 8.49 -0.04 36.23
CA SER A 95 8.99 -0.97 35.20
C SER A 95 8.00 -1.11 34.03
N GLU A 96 6.70 -1.22 34.33
CA GLU A 96 5.62 -1.26 33.34
C GLU A 96 5.55 0.04 32.54
N LEU A 97 5.63 1.20 33.21
CA LEU A 97 5.66 2.49 32.53
C LEU A 97 6.84 2.61 31.56
N ARG A 98 8.03 2.13 31.95
CA ARG A 98 9.20 2.10 31.07
C ARG A 98 9.01 1.17 29.86
N GLN A 99 8.38 0.02 30.06
CA GLN A 99 8.04 -0.89 28.96
C GLN A 99 7.08 -0.23 27.97
N CYS A 100 5.99 0.37 28.45
CA CYS A 100 5.04 1.10 27.60
C CYS A 100 5.70 2.28 26.86
N GLN A 101 6.63 2.99 27.49
CA GLN A 101 7.39 4.07 26.84
C GLN A 101 8.28 3.53 25.70
N ASN A 102 9.01 2.44 25.94
CA ASN A 102 9.84 1.82 24.91
C ASN A 102 8.99 1.30 23.73
N GLU A 103 7.84 0.70 24.01
CA GLU A 103 6.91 0.26 22.97
C GLU A 103 6.36 1.43 22.15
N LYS A 104 5.97 2.52 22.82
CA LYS A 104 5.54 3.75 22.17
C LYS A 104 6.63 4.29 21.23
N ASP A 105 7.86 4.42 21.70
CA ASP A 105 8.98 4.93 20.89
C ASP A 105 9.28 4.03 19.69
N ASN A 106 9.16 2.72 19.86
CA ASN A 106 9.31 1.75 18.77
C ASN A 106 8.19 1.88 17.72
N ILE A 107 6.94 2.11 18.16
CA ILE A 107 5.82 2.36 17.26
C ILE A 107 6.00 3.68 16.52
N GLU A 108 6.43 4.76 17.19
CA GLU A 108 6.69 6.05 16.55
C GLU A 108 7.82 5.95 15.49
N LYS A 109 8.89 5.19 15.76
CA LYS A 109 9.94 4.91 14.77
C LYS A 109 9.41 4.15 13.56
N LYS A 110 8.59 3.11 13.77
CA LYS A 110 7.97 2.36 12.67
C LYS A 110 7.01 3.23 11.86
N TYR A 111 6.23 4.08 12.52
CA TYR A 111 5.30 5.00 11.88
C TYR A 111 6.03 6.02 11.00
N THR A 112 7.09 6.66 11.51
CA THR A 112 7.89 7.62 10.75
C THR A 112 8.61 6.98 9.56
N GLN A 113 9.14 5.77 9.71
CA GLN A 113 9.70 4.99 8.60
C GLN A 113 8.63 4.65 7.54
N GLY A 114 7.46 4.19 7.96
CA GLY A 114 6.34 3.88 7.06
C GLY A 114 5.87 5.12 6.30
N LYS A 115 5.78 6.27 6.96
CA LYS A 115 5.40 7.54 6.35
C LYS A 115 6.38 7.96 5.25
N LYS A 116 7.69 7.87 5.51
CA LYS A 116 8.72 8.18 4.50
C LYS A 116 8.64 7.25 3.29
N LEU A 117 8.44 5.95 3.51
CA LEU A 117 8.29 4.99 2.41
C LEU A 117 7.07 5.30 1.54
N ILE A 118 5.95 5.72 2.14
CA ILE A 118 4.74 6.13 1.40
C ILE A 118 5.03 7.38 0.56
N GLU A 119 5.74 8.36 1.10
CA GLU A 119 6.14 9.58 0.38
C GLU A 119 7.03 9.25 -0.81
N ASP A 120 8.08 8.45 -0.61
CA ASP A 120 8.98 7.99 -1.67
C ASP A 120 8.20 7.26 -2.79
N ARG A 121 7.27 6.36 -2.43
CA ARG A 121 6.44 5.64 -3.40
C ARG A 121 5.44 6.52 -4.13
N THR A 122 4.94 7.56 -3.48
CA THR A 122 4.03 8.53 -4.12
C THR A 122 4.77 9.30 -5.22
N ASN A 123 6.01 9.72 -4.94
CA ASN A 123 6.87 10.38 -5.92
C ASN A 123 7.24 9.45 -7.09
N ASP A 124 7.52 8.17 -6.82
CA ASP A 124 7.75 7.16 -7.87
C ASP A 124 6.53 7.03 -8.81
N ILE A 125 5.33 6.94 -8.24
CA ILE A 125 4.07 6.81 -9.00
C ILE A 125 3.82 8.04 -9.87
N GLU A 126 4.09 9.24 -9.36
CA GLU A 126 3.95 10.49 -10.12
C GLU A 126 4.91 10.53 -11.32
N ASN A 127 6.18 10.15 -11.10
CA ASN A 127 7.19 10.08 -12.16
C ASN A 127 6.82 9.06 -13.25
N ILE A 128 6.37 7.86 -12.87
CA ILE A 128 5.93 6.83 -13.82
C ILE A 128 4.71 7.29 -14.61
N SER A 129 3.75 7.93 -13.94
CA SER A 129 2.54 8.45 -14.59
C SER A 129 2.87 9.53 -15.62
N LYS A 130 3.87 10.39 -15.35
CA LYS A 130 4.40 11.35 -16.33
C LYS A 130 5.02 10.65 -17.54
N GLN A 131 5.87 9.64 -17.32
CA GLN A 131 6.50 8.88 -18.40
C GLN A 131 5.46 8.15 -19.28
N ILE A 132 4.41 7.58 -18.67
CA ILE A 132 3.31 6.97 -19.42
C ILE A 132 2.62 8.01 -20.30
N GLY A 133 2.33 9.20 -19.75
CA GLY A 133 1.72 10.29 -20.52
C GLY A 133 2.56 10.70 -21.74
N GLU A 134 3.87 10.87 -21.55
CA GLU A 134 4.82 11.19 -22.64
C GLU A 134 4.86 10.08 -23.70
N ALA A 135 4.88 8.81 -23.29
CA ALA A 135 4.89 7.66 -24.19
C ALA A 135 3.58 7.52 -24.98
N THR A 136 2.43 7.80 -24.35
CA THR A 136 1.12 7.77 -25.04
C THR A 136 1.04 8.80 -26.15
N VAL A 137 1.49 10.04 -25.90
CA VAL A 137 1.51 11.09 -26.93
C VAL A 137 2.43 10.71 -28.10
N MET A 138 3.61 10.17 -27.81
CA MET A 138 4.52 9.68 -28.85
C MET A 138 3.89 8.54 -29.67
N PHE A 139 3.23 7.59 -29.01
CA PHE A 139 2.56 6.48 -29.69
C PHE A 139 1.46 6.97 -30.64
N GLU A 140 0.64 7.93 -30.23
CA GLU A 140 -0.39 8.52 -31.08
C GLU A 140 0.20 9.17 -32.33
N GLN A 141 1.28 9.94 -32.17
CA GLN A 141 1.99 10.57 -33.29
C GLN A 141 2.58 9.53 -34.26
N PHE A 142 3.21 8.48 -33.73
CA PHE A 142 3.76 7.39 -34.56
C PHE A 142 2.67 6.57 -35.24
N SER A 143 1.51 6.39 -34.60
CA SER A 143 0.36 5.72 -35.19
C SER A 143 -0.16 6.51 -36.40
N GLU A 144 -0.33 7.84 -36.26
CA GLU A 144 -0.73 8.71 -37.36
C GLU A 144 0.29 8.71 -38.51
N LEU A 145 1.59 8.77 -38.18
CA LEU A 145 2.65 8.66 -39.18
C LEU A 145 2.61 7.30 -39.89
N THR A 146 2.40 6.21 -39.16
CA THR A 146 2.32 4.87 -39.75
C THR A 146 1.12 4.75 -40.69
N GLU A 147 0.00 5.36 -40.37
CA GLU A 147 -1.17 5.41 -41.26
C GLU A 147 -0.87 6.21 -42.53
N ARG A 148 -0.25 7.40 -42.40
CA ARG A 148 0.09 8.28 -43.53
C ARG A 148 1.21 7.75 -44.42
N PHE A 149 2.19 7.07 -43.85
CA PHE A 149 3.33 6.50 -44.59
C PHE A 149 3.14 5.02 -44.94
N GLY A 150 2.07 4.39 -44.46
CA GLY A 150 1.71 3.01 -44.78
C GLY A 150 1.15 2.85 -46.19
N ALA A 151 0.78 1.62 -46.52
CA ALA A 151 0.30 1.24 -47.86
C ALA A 151 -0.87 2.11 -48.35
N LYS A 152 -1.79 2.49 -47.46
CA LYS A 152 -2.98 3.31 -47.77
C LYS A 152 -2.74 4.81 -47.86
N GLY A 153 -1.59 5.29 -47.38
CA GLY A 153 -1.29 6.71 -47.30
C GLY A 153 -0.55 7.21 -48.54
N ILE A 154 0.66 7.74 -48.36
CA ILE A 154 1.48 8.35 -49.41
C ILE A 154 1.75 7.37 -50.55
N GLN A 155 1.95 6.08 -50.27
CA GLN A 155 2.18 5.08 -51.30
C GLN A 155 0.97 4.98 -52.24
N ASN A 156 -0.23 4.76 -51.70
CA ASN A 156 -1.47 4.74 -52.47
C ASN A 156 -1.72 6.05 -53.24
N TYR A 157 -1.42 7.21 -52.63
CA TYR A 157 -1.52 8.50 -53.32
C TYR A 157 -0.60 8.57 -54.54
N ILE A 158 0.68 8.18 -54.38
CA ILE A 158 1.65 8.13 -55.48
C ILE A 158 1.16 7.17 -56.57
N PHE A 159 0.78 5.94 -56.19
CA PHE A 159 0.29 4.92 -57.13
C PHE A 159 -0.96 5.38 -57.89
N THR A 160 -1.89 6.06 -57.22
CA THR A 160 -3.09 6.63 -57.87
C THR A 160 -2.70 7.63 -58.95
N GLY A 161 -1.76 8.53 -58.66
CA GLY A 161 -1.24 9.48 -59.66
C GLY A 161 -0.53 8.78 -60.83
N VAL A 162 0.26 7.73 -60.55
CA VAL A 162 0.90 6.91 -61.60
C VAL A 162 -0.15 6.26 -62.50
N LEU A 163 -1.18 5.64 -61.91
CA LEU A 163 -2.21 4.93 -62.65
C LEU A 163 -3.06 5.87 -63.49
N GLN A 164 -3.39 7.06 -62.99
CA GLN A 164 -4.09 8.07 -63.78
C GLN A 164 -3.27 8.50 -65.01
N HIS A 165 -1.96 8.71 -64.85
CA HIS A 165 -1.09 9.02 -65.98
C HIS A 165 -0.99 7.85 -66.97
N LEU A 166 -0.87 6.62 -66.45
CA LEU A 166 -0.85 5.41 -67.28
C LEU A 166 -2.16 5.24 -68.06
N GLU A 167 -3.30 5.51 -67.43
CA GLU A 167 -4.62 5.46 -68.06
C GLU A 167 -4.72 6.43 -69.24
N VAL A 168 -4.28 7.69 -69.06
CA VAL A 168 -4.28 8.69 -70.13
C VAL A 168 -3.43 8.22 -71.31
N LEU A 169 -2.17 7.84 -71.07
CA LEU A 169 -1.26 7.40 -72.13
C LEU A 169 -1.77 6.13 -72.82
N ALA A 170 -2.24 5.15 -72.05
CA ALA A 170 -2.81 3.93 -72.62
C ALA A 170 -4.04 4.23 -73.48
N ASN A 171 -4.89 5.18 -73.06
CA ASN A 171 -6.06 5.57 -73.83
C ASN A 171 -5.70 6.36 -75.10
N GLU A 172 -4.62 7.13 -75.12
CA GLU A 172 -4.13 7.76 -76.35
C GLU A 172 -3.78 6.72 -77.42
N TYR A 173 -3.03 5.67 -77.04
CA TYR A 173 -2.73 4.56 -77.95
C TYR A 173 -3.96 3.73 -78.30
N LEU A 174 -4.84 3.49 -77.32
CA LEU A 174 -6.05 2.70 -77.52
C LEU A 174 -7.05 3.41 -78.45
N ASP A 175 -7.14 4.74 -78.39
CA ASP A 175 -7.95 5.55 -79.29
C ASP A 175 -7.53 5.33 -80.74
N VAL A 176 -6.22 5.33 -81.02
CA VAL A 176 -5.66 5.03 -82.36
C VAL A 176 -5.96 3.59 -82.79
N LEU A 177 -5.73 2.61 -81.90
CA LEU A 177 -5.92 1.19 -82.22
C LEU A 177 -7.40 0.80 -82.39
N SER A 178 -8.31 1.51 -81.72
CA SER A 178 -9.73 1.19 -81.67
C SER A 178 -10.65 2.20 -82.36
N ASP A 179 -10.11 3.29 -82.91
CA ASP A 179 -10.91 4.41 -83.48
C ASP A 179 -11.90 4.98 -82.45
N GLY A 180 -11.44 5.07 -81.20
CA GLY A 180 -12.21 5.52 -80.05
C GLY A 180 -13.31 4.55 -79.57
N ASP A 181 -13.38 3.33 -80.09
CA ASP A 181 -14.38 2.35 -79.64
C ASP A 181 -14.10 1.78 -78.24
N LEU A 182 -12.86 1.85 -77.77
CA LEU A 182 -12.45 1.33 -76.47
C LEU A 182 -11.76 2.41 -75.63
N GLN A 183 -12.04 2.39 -74.34
CA GLN A 183 -11.27 3.09 -73.32
C GLN A 183 -10.99 2.16 -72.15
N LEU A 184 -9.89 2.40 -71.45
CA LEU A 184 -9.51 1.75 -70.22
C LEU A 184 -9.72 2.71 -69.05
N SER A 185 -10.15 2.17 -67.92
CA SER A 185 -10.16 2.85 -66.64
C SER A 185 -9.39 2.03 -65.61
N LEU A 186 -8.42 2.68 -64.96
CA LEU A 186 -7.50 2.09 -64.00
C LEU A 186 -7.72 2.74 -62.63
N SER A 187 -7.94 1.93 -61.61
CA SER A 187 -8.11 2.40 -60.24
C SER A 187 -7.44 1.48 -59.23
N LEU A 188 -7.25 1.95 -58.00
CA LEU A 188 -6.81 1.12 -56.89
C LEU A 188 -7.98 0.76 -56.01
N ASP A 189 -8.14 -0.53 -55.73
CA ASP A 189 -8.97 -1.05 -54.65
C ASP A 189 -8.07 -1.69 -53.59
N GLY A 190 -7.73 -0.93 -52.57
CA GLY A 190 -6.69 -1.29 -51.59
C GLY A 190 -5.33 -1.47 -52.29
N ASP A 191 -4.79 -2.69 -52.20
CA ASP A 191 -3.48 -3.03 -52.77
C ASP A 191 -3.59 -3.64 -54.19
N ARG A 192 -4.79 -3.67 -54.78
CA ARG A 192 -5.03 -4.28 -56.09
C ARG A 192 -5.37 -3.22 -57.12
N VAL A 193 -4.73 -3.32 -58.29
CA VAL A 193 -5.09 -2.52 -59.46
C VAL A 193 -6.33 -3.12 -60.11
N GLU A 194 -7.44 -2.39 -60.05
CA GLU A 194 -8.63 -2.70 -60.82
C GLU A 194 -8.49 -2.13 -62.23
N LYS A 195 -8.89 -2.95 -63.21
CA LYS A 195 -8.85 -2.61 -64.63
C LYS A 195 -10.23 -2.83 -65.22
N ARG A 196 -10.80 -1.80 -65.82
CA ARG A 196 -12.13 -1.84 -66.42
C ARG A 196 -12.05 -1.34 -67.85
N ALA A 197 -12.84 -1.94 -68.74
CA ALA A 197 -12.92 -1.50 -70.12
C ALA A 197 -14.27 -0.83 -70.36
N LEU A 198 -14.22 0.27 -71.08
CA LEU A 198 -15.36 1.05 -71.52
C LEU A 198 -15.47 0.84 -73.02
N VAL A 199 -16.60 0.27 -73.48
CA VAL A 199 -16.82 -0.02 -74.90
C VAL A 199 -17.90 0.90 -75.45
N ARG A 200 -17.59 1.64 -76.51
CA ARG A 200 -18.54 2.52 -77.18
C ARG A 200 -19.68 1.70 -77.78
N VAL A 201 -20.91 2.14 -77.56
CA VAL A 201 -22.08 1.54 -78.19
C VAL A 201 -22.24 2.12 -79.59
N SER A 202 -21.66 1.44 -80.57
CA SER A 202 -21.87 1.77 -81.99
C SER A 202 -23.26 1.31 -82.44
N GLY A 203 -24.25 2.20 -82.33
CA GLY A 203 -25.59 1.95 -82.86
C GLY A 203 -26.59 3.05 -82.50
N LEU A 204 -27.44 3.41 -83.47
CA LEU A 204 -28.58 4.36 -83.45
C LEU A 204 -29.66 4.10 -82.38
N LEU A 205 -29.38 3.29 -81.37
CA LEU A 205 -30.27 2.97 -80.25
C LEU A 205 -29.63 3.43 -78.93
N ALA A 206 -29.14 4.67 -78.89
CA ALA A 206 -29.03 5.40 -77.64
C ALA A 206 -30.45 5.57 -77.09
N LYS A 207 -30.97 4.54 -76.41
CA LYS A 207 -32.20 4.65 -75.64
C LYS A 207 -31.98 5.79 -74.65
N GLU A 208 -32.88 6.77 -74.68
CA GLU A 208 -32.83 7.92 -73.78
C GLU A 208 -32.55 7.48 -72.33
N PRO A 209 -31.69 8.22 -71.60
CA PRO A 209 -31.28 7.84 -70.26
C PRO A 209 -32.50 7.72 -69.36
N LYS A 210 -32.83 6.49 -68.95
CA LYS A 210 -33.88 6.27 -67.94
C LYS A 210 -33.36 6.72 -66.58
N PRO A 211 -34.09 7.57 -65.84
CA PRO A 211 -33.65 8.05 -64.53
C PRO A 211 -33.55 6.87 -63.55
N VAL A 212 -32.33 6.57 -63.10
CA VAL A 212 -32.09 5.55 -62.06
C VAL A 212 -32.13 6.23 -60.71
N LYS A 213 -33.17 5.96 -59.91
CA LYS A 213 -33.24 6.38 -58.51
C LYS A 213 -32.36 5.47 -57.65
N LYS A 214 -31.22 5.96 -57.19
CA LYS A 214 -30.49 5.33 -56.06
C LYS A 214 -31.01 5.88 -54.73
N GLY A 215 -30.98 5.05 -53.70
CA GLY A 215 -31.69 5.18 -52.41
C GLY A 215 -31.29 6.32 -51.47
N SER A 216 -30.93 7.50 -51.97
CA SER A 216 -30.64 8.69 -51.16
C SER A 216 -31.28 9.99 -51.69
N GLY A 217 -32.26 9.89 -52.59
CA GLY A 217 -33.03 11.05 -53.07
C GLY A 217 -32.27 12.00 -54.01
N LYS A 218 -30.99 11.74 -54.29
CA LYS A 218 -30.19 12.51 -55.24
C LYS A 218 -30.43 11.98 -56.67
N ILE A 219 -31.07 12.78 -57.51
CA ILE A 219 -31.24 12.51 -58.94
C ILE A 219 -30.00 13.11 -59.63
N GLU A 220 -29.03 12.27 -59.98
CA GLU A 220 -27.92 12.68 -60.84
C GLU A 220 -28.25 12.34 -62.30
N PHE A 221 -28.30 13.38 -63.15
CA PHE A 221 -28.32 13.23 -64.59
C PHE A 221 -26.87 13.16 -65.07
N LYS A 222 -26.34 11.96 -65.34
CA LYS A 222 -25.10 11.85 -66.12
C LYS A 222 -25.44 12.23 -67.57
N SER A 223 -25.02 13.42 -67.99
CA SER A 223 -25.17 13.83 -69.38
C SER A 223 -24.12 13.11 -70.23
N ASP A 224 -24.48 11.96 -70.81
CA ASP A 224 -23.73 11.33 -71.89
C ASP A 224 -23.91 12.15 -73.18
N VAL A 225 -23.09 13.18 -73.36
CA VAL A 225 -23.01 13.94 -74.62
C VAL A 225 -21.97 13.34 -75.58
N THR A 226 -21.12 12.45 -75.09
CA THR A 226 -20.14 11.67 -75.86
C THR A 226 -20.65 10.25 -76.00
N GLY A 227 -20.76 9.72 -77.23
CA GLY A 227 -21.33 8.41 -77.55
C GLY A 227 -21.13 7.37 -76.45
N GLY A 228 -22.24 6.91 -75.86
CA GLY A 228 -22.24 6.21 -74.57
C GLY A 228 -21.28 5.02 -74.55
N TYR A 229 -20.42 4.99 -73.54
CA TYR A 229 -19.59 3.84 -73.24
C TYR A 229 -20.32 2.93 -72.25
N HIS A 230 -20.22 1.62 -72.47
CA HIS A 230 -20.65 0.62 -71.50
C HIS A 230 -19.43 -0.01 -70.83
N GLU A 231 -19.45 0.01 -69.51
CA GLU A 231 -18.45 -0.66 -68.68
C GLU A 231 -18.58 -2.18 -68.81
N ARG A 232 -17.45 -2.84 -69.07
CA ARG A 232 -17.29 -4.28 -69.17
C ARG A 232 -16.06 -4.70 -68.37
N SER A 233 -16.12 -5.90 -67.79
CA SER A 233 -14.91 -6.51 -67.25
C SER A 233 -13.96 -6.87 -68.41
N LEU A 234 -12.65 -6.88 -68.17
CA LEU A 234 -11.68 -7.26 -69.21
C LEU A 234 -11.95 -8.67 -69.78
N SER A 235 -12.52 -9.57 -68.98
CA SER A 235 -12.93 -10.92 -69.38
C SER A 235 -14.12 -10.97 -70.36
N GLN A 236 -14.87 -9.87 -70.49
CA GLN A 236 -16.00 -9.74 -71.41
C GLN A 236 -15.62 -9.10 -72.75
N LEU A 237 -14.35 -8.72 -72.92
CA LEU A 237 -13.84 -8.23 -74.20
C LEU A 237 -13.67 -9.38 -75.18
N SER A 238 -13.86 -9.11 -76.48
CA SER A 238 -13.47 -10.06 -77.52
C SER A 238 -11.95 -10.20 -77.56
N GLY A 239 -11.43 -11.29 -78.15
CA GLY A 239 -9.99 -11.52 -78.25
C GLY A 239 -9.23 -10.35 -78.88
N GLY A 240 -9.72 -9.79 -79.98
CA GLY A 240 -9.10 -8.63 -80.63
C GLY A 240 -9.28 -7.31 -79.87
N GLN A 241 -10.35 -7.15 -79.07
CA GLN A 241 -10.49 -5.98 -78.18
C GLN A 241 -9.50 -6.06 -77.02
N TRP A 242 -9.38 -7.24 -76.41
CA TRP A 242 -8.43 -7.49 -75.34
C TRP A 242 -6.98 -7.32 -75.82
N GLN A 243 -6.62 -7.82 -77.00
CA GLN A 243 -5.29 -7.63 -77.58
C GLN A 243 -4.95 -6.15 -77.79
N ARG A 244 -5.87 -5.36 -78.36
CA ARG A 244 -5.67 -3.89 -78.51
C ARG A 244 -5.52 -3.19 -77.17
N ALA A 245 -6.37 -3.50 -76.21
CA ALA A 245 -6.29 -2.94 -74.87
C ALA A 245 -4.98 -3.31 -74.16
N SER A 246 -4.53 -4.56 -74.30
CA SER A 246 -3.26 -5.02 -73.74
C SER A 246 -2.08 -4.32 -74.39
N LEU A 247 -2.04 -4.24 -75.73
CA LEU A 247 -0.97 -3.58 -76.47
C LEU A 247 -0.90 -2.08 -76.16
N ALA A 248 -2.04 -1.40 -76.09
CA ALA A 248 -2.11 0.02 -75.70
C ALA A 248 -1.57 0.26 -74.29
N LEU A 249 -1.86 -0.65 -73.35
CA LEU A 249 -1.35 -0.57 -71.99
C LEU A 249 0.18 -0.75 -71.93
N GLU A 250 0.75 -1.66 -72.72
CA GLU A 250 2.21 -1.85 -72.82
C GLU A 250 2.92 -0.62 -73.41
N PHE A 251 2.33 0.01 -74.44
CA PHE A 251 2.84 1.27 -74.99
C PHE A 251 2.74 2.41 -73.99
N GLY A 252 1.56 2.58 -73.35
CA GLY A 252 1.36 3.57 -72.30
C GLY A 252 2.35 3.39 -71.14
N TYR A 253 2.64 2.15 -70.75
CA TYR A 253 3.62 1.85 -69.71
C TYR A 253 5.04 2.21 -70.13
N THR A 254 5.46 1.83 -71.35
CA THR A 254 6.79 2.16 -71.88
C THR A 254 6.99 3.67 -71.98
N GLU A 255 5.98 4.39 -72.47
CA GLU A 255 5.99 5.86 -72.56
C GLU A 255 6.02 6.50 -71.16
N LEU A 256 5.27 5.97 -70.19
CA LEU A 256 5.31 6.46 -68.81
C LEU A 256 6.69 6.25 -68.17
N CYS A 257 7.33 5.10 -68.39
CA CYS A 257 8.69 4.83 -67.96
C CYS A 257 9.70 5.82 -68.57
N ARG A 258 9.54 6.13 -69.85
CA ARG A 258 10.34 7.12 -70.58
C ARG A 258 10.15 8.53 -70.00
N GLN A 259 8.91 8.99 -69.83
CA GLN A 259 8.60 10.32 -69.28
C GLN A 259 9.11 10.52 -67.84
N ARG A 260 9.18 9.45 -67.06
CA ARG A 260 9.73 9.49 -65.69
C ARG A 260 11.25 9.37 -65.64
N GLY A 261 11.92 9.21 -66.79
CA GLY A 261 13.38 9.06 -66.87
C GLY A 261 13.91 7.79 -66.19
N LEU A 262 13.03 6.80 -65.94
CA LEU A 262 13.42 5.57 -65.25
C LEU A 262 14.04 4.57 -66.21
N PHE A 263 13.54 4.52 -67.45
CA PHE A 263 13.97 3.55 -68.44
C PHE A 263 13.54 4.00 -69.85
N GLU A 264 14.46 3.90 -70.81
CA GLU A 264 14.16 4.08 -72.23
C GLU A 264 14.57 2.80 -72.96
N SER A 265 13.62 2.11 -73.58
CA SER A 265 13.90 1.04 -74.53
C SER A 265 13.42 1.47 -75.91
N ASN A 266 14.27 1.29 -76.90
CA ASN A 266 13.93 1.41 -78.31
C ASN A 266 13.44 0.08 -78.91
N LEU A 267 13.37 -0.98 -78.10
CA LEU A 267 12.97 -2.32 -78.52
C LEU A 267 11.78 -2.80 -77.67
N LEU A 268 10.66 -3.05 -78.35
CA LEU A 268 9.51 -3.78 -77.80
C LEU A 268 9.35 -5.07 -78.62
N ILE A 269 9.44 -6.21 -77.95
CA ILE A 269 9.23 -7.52 -78.58
C ILE A 269 7.84 -8.00 -78.19
N CYS A 270 6.98 -8.16 -79.19
CA CYS A 270 5.61 -8.62 -79.04
C CYS A 270 5.46 -9.98 -79.72
N ASP A 271 5.18 -11.03 -78.96
CA ASP A 271 4.94 -12.37 -79.51
C ASP A 271 3.45 -12.58 -79.80
N GLU A 272 3.11 -12.99 -81.02
CA GLU A 272 1.75 -13.31 -81.48
C GLU A 272 0.64 -12.25 -81.24
N VAL A 273 1.01 -10.97 -81.03
CA VAL A 273 0.03 -9.91 -80.67
C VAL A 273 -1.02 -9.61 -81.75
N PHE A 274 -0.78 -10.03 -83.00
CA PHE A 274 -1.67 -9.79 -84.14
C PHE A 274 -2.61 -10.96 -84.47
N THR A 275 -2.49 -12.10 -83.78
CA THR A 275 -3.17 -13.35 -84.15
C THR A 275 -4.70 -13.26 -84.04
N HIS A 276 -5.24 -12.43 -83.15
CA HIS A 276 -6.69 -12.26 -82.96
C HIS A 276 -7.22 -10.90 -83.43
N LEU A 277 -6.38 -10.09 -84.10
CA LEU A 277 -6.82 -8.86 -84.74
C LEU A 277 -7.41 -9.15 -86.11
N ASP A 278 -8.47 -8.44 -86.46
CA ASP A 278 -9.04 -8.44 -87.80
C ASP A 278 -8.14 -7.66 -88.78
N ALA A 279 -8.48 -7.66 -90.07
CA ALA A 279 -7.67 -6.98 -91.08
C ALA A 279 -7.52 -5.48 -90.76
N ALA A 280 -8.60 -4.82 -90.32
CA ALA A 280 -8.58 -3.42 -89.93
C ALA A 280 -7.72 -3.18 -88.68
N GLY A 281 -7.80 -4.05 -87.67
CA GLY A 281 -6.97 -3.96 -86.47
C GLY A 281 -5.48 -4.18 -86.75
N ARG A 282 -5.14 -5.07 -87.69
CA ARG A 282 -3.74 -5.30 -88.12
C ARG A 282 -3.16 -4.16 -88.95
N GLU A 283 -3.99 -3.46 -89.72
CA GLU A 283 -3.54 -2.32 -90.52
C GLU A 283 -3.22 -1.10 -89.65
N ARG A 284 -3.91 -0.97 -88.51
CA ARG A 284 -3.76 0.18 -87.59
C ARG A 284 -2.70 -0.01 -86.51
N ALA A 285 -2.35 -1.26 -86.20
CA ALA A 285 -1.40 -1.63 -85.15
C ALA A 285 0.02 -1.76 -85.68
#